data_AF-A0A0A9YH82-F1
#
_entry.id   AF-A0A0A9YH82-F1
#
_cell.length_a   1.000
_cell.length_b   1.000
_cell.length_c   1.000
_cell.angle_alpha   90.00
_cell.angle_beta   90.00
_cell.angle_gamma   90.00
#
_symmetry.space_group_name_H-M   'P 1'
#
loop_
_entity.id
_entity.type
_entity.pdbx_description
1 polymer ?
#
loop_
_entity_poly.entity_id
_entity_poly.type
_entity_poly.pdbx_seq_one_letter_code
_entity_poly.pdbx_strand_id
1 'polypeptide(L)'
;VLAVLLGVTAGSYSAVNNAPQFIPGGDMAKFSLPEDTKVGTPVYRLQGSDPEGAPVHYSISGQHFEVDRTTGIVSLIKPLDRETNDIIEVIISITDQSVGGAEP
;
A
#
# COMPACT_ATOMS: atom_id res chain seq x y z
N VAL A 1 6.55 -10.73 57.29
CA VAL A 1 6.81 -11.19 55.90
C VAL A 1 5.83 -10.45 55.01
N LEU A 2 6.32 -9.57 54.13
CA LEU A 2 5.49 -8.70 53.28
C LEU A 2 5.33 -9.37 51.91
N ALA A 3 4.10 -9.66 51.48
CA ALA A 3 3.82 -10.20 50.15
C ALA A 3 3.48 -9.04 49.20
N VAL A 4 4.32 -8.80 48.20
CA VAL A 4 4.03 -7.88 47.10
C VAL A 4 3.40 -8.71 45.98
N LEU A 5 2.10 -8.54 45.77
CA LEU A 5 1.39 -9.09 44.62
C LEU A 5 1.60 -8.14 43.43
N LEU A 6 2.53 -8.48 42.54
CA LEU A 6 2.59 -7.87 41.21
C LEU A 6 1.44 -8.46 40.39
N GLY A 7 0.35 -7.71 40.27
CA GLY A 7 -0.70 -8.02 39.30
C GLY A 7 -0.13 -7.87 37.90
N VAL A 8 0.21 -9.00 37.27
CA VAL A 8 0.48 -9.00 35.83
C VAL A 8 -0.87 -8.93 35.15
N THR A 9 -1.26 -7.74 34.68
CA THR A 9 -2.33 -7.67 33.67
C THR A 9 -1.73 -8.22 32.39
N ALA A 10 -1.99 -9.49 32.10
CA ALA A 10 -1.87 -9.98 30.74
C ALA A 10 -2.95 -9.25 29.93
N GLY A 11 -2.61 -8.09 29.39
CA GLY A 11 -3.38 -7.48 28.34
C GLY A 11 -3.40 -8.49 27.21
N SER A 12 -4.57 -9.03 26.88
CA SER A 12 -4.74 -9.91 25.74
C SER A 12 -4.41 -9.11 24.47
N TYR A 13 -3.13 -9.05 24.09
CA TYR A 13 -2.76 -8.66 22.74
C TYR A 13 -3.23 -9.79 21.84
N SER A 14 -4.37 -9.59 21.19
CA SER A 14 -4.77 -10.45 20.08
C SER A 14 -3.68 -10.29 19.01
N ALA A 15 -2.70 -11.19 18.98
CA ALA A 15 -1.63 -11.23 18.00
C ALA A 15 -2.13 -11.77 16.66
N VAL A 16 -3.25 -11.23 16.18
CA VAL A 16 -3.75 -11.51 14.84
C VAL A 16 -3.17 -10.42 13.95
N ASN A 17 -2.25 -10.79 13.07
CA ASN A 17 -1.76 -9.90 12.02
C ASN A 17 -2.83 -9.87 10.92
N ASN A 18 -3.53 -8.74 10.77
CA ASN A 18 -4.49 -8.60 9.69
C ASN A 18 -3.77 -8.06 8.46
N ALA A 19 -4.18 -8.51 7.27
CA ALA A 19 -3.59 -7.97 6.05
C ALA A 19 -3.90 -6.47 5.91
N PRO A 20 -2.97 -5.66 5.36
CA PRO A 20 -3.24 -4.26 5.09
C PRO A 20 -4.31 -4.12 4.01
N GLN A 21 -5.04 -3.01 4.06
CA GLN A 21 -6.14 -2.73 3.14
C GLN A 21 -6.02 -1.32 2.54
N PHE A 22 -6.44 -1.17 1.29
CA PHE A 22 -6.59 0.15 0.68
C PHE A 22 -7.72 0.90 1.39
N ILE A 23 -7.48 2.17 1.70
CA ILE A 23 -8.55 3.02 2.22
C ILE A 23 -9.48 3.46 1.07
N PRO A 24 -10.72 3.90 1.36
CA PRO A 24 -11.64 4.35 0.31
C PRO A 24 -11.02 5.45 -0.56
N GLY A 25 -10.90 5.20 -1.87
CA GLY A 25 -10.26 6.12 -2.82
C GLY A 25 -8.74 6.18 -2.72
N GLY A 26 -8.10 5.23 -2.02
CA GLY A 26 -6.65 5.03 -1.98
C GLY A 26 -6.12 4.07 -3.05
N ASP A 27 -7.00 3.51 -3.87
CA ASP A 27 -6.65 2.64 -5.01
C ASP A 27 -6.83 3.37 -6.35
N MET A 28 -6.34 2.78 -7.44
CA MET A 28 -6.40 3.37 -8.78
C MET A 28 -7.64 2.96 -9.58
N ALA A 29 -8.69 2.44 -8.94
CA ALA A 29 -9.81 1.82 -9.65
C ALA A 29 -10.61 2.76 -10.58
N LYS A 30 -10.51 4.09 -10.36
CA LYS A 30 -11.19 5.13 -11.16
C LYS A 30 -10.22 6.18 -11.69
N PHE A 31 -8.95 5.81 -11.82
CA PHE A 31 -7.92 6.75 -12.24
C PHE A 31 -7.92 6.92 -13.77
N SER A 32 -7.98 8.17 -14.23
CA SER A 32 -7.80 8.54 -15.63
C SER A 32 -6.72 9.60 -15.74
N LEU A 33 -5.96 9.57 -16.83
CA LEU A 33 -4.82 10.43 -17.04
C LEU A 33 -4.76 10.90 -18.50
N PRO A 34 -4.56 12.20 -18.77
CA PRO A 34 -4.36 12.70 -20.13
C PRO A 34 -3.11 12.09 -20.79
N GLU A 35 -3.20 11.76 -22.07
CA GLU A 35 -2.07 11.13 -22.80
C GLU A 35 -0.87 12.07 -22.97
N ASP A 36 -1.09 13.38 -22.94
CA ASP A 36 -0.05 14.42 -23.01
C ASP A 36 0.68 14.64 -21.67
N THR A 37 0.38 13.82 -20.65
CA THR A 37 1.09 13.84 -19.37
C THR A 37 2.57 13.55 -19.59
N LYS A 38 3.42 14.43 -19.05
CA LYS A 38 4.87 14.30 -19.18
C LYS A 38 5.39 13.12 -18.36
N VAL A 39 6.30 12.35 -18.95
CA VAL A 39 7.11 11.36 -18.23
C VAL A 39 7.85 12.03 -17.07
N GLY A 40 7.88 11.36 -15.91
CA GLY A 40 8.41 11.84 -14.64
C GLY A 40 7.39 12.56 -13.76
N THR A 41 6.16 12.78 -14.24
CA THR A 41 5.12 13.46 -13.45
C THR A 41 4.58 12.51 -12.37
N PRO A 42 4.47 12.94 -11.11
CA PRO A 42 3.67 12.25 -10.10
C PRO A 42 2.19 12.40 -10.44
N VAL A 43 1.49 11.28 -10.61
CA VAL A 43 0.13 11.25 -11.16
C VAL A 43 -0.93 10.76 -10.19
N TYR A 44 -0.52 9.97 -9.19
CA TYR A 44 -1.42 9.43 -8.19
C TYR A 44 -0.69 9.15 -6.88
N ARG A 45 -1.43 8.91 -5.80
CA ARG A 45 -0.88 8.41 -4.54
C ARG A 45 -1.74 7.27 -4.02
N LEU A 46 -1.19 6.07 -4.02
CA LEU A 46 -1.78 4.92 -3.36
C LEU A 46 -1.82 5.15 -1.85
N GLN A 47 -2.91 4.73 -1.21
CA GLN A 47 -3.10 4.86 0.23
C GLN A 47 -3.70 3.58 0.80
N GLY A 48 -2.94 2.94 1.68
CA GLY A 48 -3.36 1.79 2.45
C GLY A 48 -3.06 1.99 3.93
N SER A 49 -3.74 1.20 4.75
CA SER A 49 -3.53 1.13 6.19
C SER A 49 -3.53 -0.31 6.65
N ASP A 50 -2.61 -0.61 7.54
CA ASP A 50 -2.59 -1.84 8.30
C ASP A 50 -3.43 -1.68 9.59
N PRO A 51 -4.33 -2.62 9.93
CA PRO A 51 -5.17 -2.50 11.13
C PRO A 51 -4.37 -2.43 12.44
N GLU A 52 -3.20 -3.05 12.49
CA GLU A 52 -2.28 -3.01 13.64
C GLU A 52 -1.35 -1.78 13.60
N GLY A 53 -1.44 -0.97 12.55
CA GLY A 53 -0.64 0.23 12.34
C GLY A 53 0.76 -0.04 11.82
N ALA A 54 1.03 -1.23 11.27
CA ALA A 54 2.30 -1.54 10.64
C ALA A 54 2.54 -0.67 9.40
N PRO A 55 3.81 -0.34 9.07
CA PRO A 55 4.12 0.37 7.83
C PRO A 55 3.70 -0.44 6.60
N VAL A 56 2.97 0.20 5.70
CA VAL A 56 2.50 -0.38 4.44
C VAL A 56 3.48 -0.07 3.31
N HIS A 57 3.80 -1.09 2.51
CA HIS A 57 4.61 -1.01 1.30
C HIS A 57 3.75 -1.17 0.06
N TYR A 58 4.05 -0.39 -0.98
CA TYR A 58 3.28 -0.36 -2.23
C TYR A 58 4.04 -1.00 -3.39
N SER A 59 3.32 -1.66 -4.30
CA SER A 59 3.83 -2.12 -5.58
C SER A 59 2.82 -1.89 -6.71
N ILE A 60 3.33 -1.75 -7.93
CA ILE A 60 2.55 -1.61 -9.16
C ILE A 60 3.20 -2.45 -10.26
N SER A 61 2.39 -3.21 -11.00
CA SER A 61 2.85 -3.96 -12.17
C SER A 61 2.84 -3.10 -13.43
N GLY A 62 3.33 -3.68 -14.53
CA GLY A 62 3.38 -3.01 -15.82
C GLY A 62 4.65 -2.19 -16.02
N GLN A 63 4.63 -1.33 -17.03
CA GLN A 63 5.84 -0.63 -17.49
C GLN A 63 5.66 0.88 -17.68
N HIS A 64 4.43 1.38 -17.58
CA HIS A 64 4.13 2.80 -17.78
C HIS A 64 4.20 3.59 -16.48
N PHE A 65 4.08 2.92 -15.34
CA PHE A 65 4.06 3.54 -14.03
C PHE A 65 5.12 2.90 -13.12
N GLU A 66 5.65 3.71 -12.21
CA GLU A 66 6.39 3.25 -11.05
C GLU A 66 5.71 3.75 -9.78
N VAL A 67 5.94 3.09 -8.65
CA VAL A 67 5.46 3.55 -7.34
C VAL A 67 6.60 3.61 -6.35
N ASP A 68 6.67 4.72 -5.61
CA ASP A 68 7.51 4.79 -4.42
C ASP A 68 6.94 3.83 -3.36
N ARG A 69 7.74 2.82 -3.04
CA ARG A 69 7.36 1.73 -2.14
C ARG A 69 6.86 2.21 -0.79
N THR A 70 7.33 3.35 -0.28
CA THR A 70 7.04 3.83 1.08
C THR A 70 5.97 4.91 1.12
N THR A 71 5.99 5.84 0.17
CA THR A 71 5.09 6.99 0.15
C THR A 71 3.81 6.74 -0.62
N GLY A 72 3.81 5.71 -1.49
CA GLY A 72 2.71 5.36 -2.39
C GLY A 72 2.60 6.28 -3.60
N ILE A 73 3.55 7.20 -3.82
CA ILE A 73 3.52 8.12 -4.98
C ILE A 73 3.73 7.31 -6.25
N VAL A 74 2.77 7.40 -7.17
CA VAL A 74 2.82 6.78 -8.49
C VAL A 74 3.23 7.83 -9.51
N SER A 75 4.21 7.51 -10.34
CA SER A 75 4.75 8.40 -11.39
C SER A 75 4.67 7.74 -12.76
N LEU A 76 4.45 8.54 -13.79
CA LEU A 76 4.48 8.08 -15.19
C LEU A 76 5.94 7.95 -15.66
N ILE A 77 6.35 6.78 -16.13
CA ILE A 77 7.74 6.49 -16.57
C ILE A 77 7.87 6.21 -18.08
N LYS A 78 6.76 6.07 -18.79
CA LYS A 78 6.73 5.96 -20.25
C LYS A 78 5.62 6.85 -20.84
N PRO A 79 5.79 7.35 -22.07
CA PRO A 79 4.74 8.10 -22.75
C PRO A 79 3.44 7.30 -22.85
N LEU A 80 2.33 8.01 -22.85
CA LEU A 80 1.01 7.46 -23.12
C LEU A 80 0.65 7.77 -24.57
N ASP A 81 -0.16 6.89 -25.14
CA ASP A 81 -0.69 7.03 -26.49
C ASP A 81 -2.03 6.32 -26.52
N ARG A 82 -3.12 7.09 -26.50
CA ARG A 82 -4.48 6.56 -26.45
C ARG A 82 -4.84 5.83 -27.74
N GLU A 83 -4.25 6.22 -28.87
CA GLU A 83 -4.48 5.52 -30.14
C GLU A 83 -3.85 4.13 -30.16
N THR A 84 -2.80 3.91 -29.37
CA THR A 84 -2.16 2.59 -29.20
C THR A 84 -2.80 1.77 -28.06
N ASN A 85 -2.98 2.37 -26.88
CA ASN A 85 -3.63 1.73 -25.73
C ASN A 85 -4.54 2.74 -25.02
N ASP A 86 -5.85 2.56 -25.16
CA ASP A 86 -6.85 3.38 -24.46
C ASP A 86 -6.99 2.99 -22.97
N ILE A 87 -6.63 1.74 -22.64
CA ILE A 87 -6.63 1.19 -21.28
C ILE A 87 -5.27 0.56 -20.97
N ILE A 88 -4.69 0.95 -19.84
CA ILE A 88 -3.48 0.34 -19.29
C ILE A 88 -3.87 -0.41 -18.01
N GLU A 89 -3.88 -1.73 -18.09
CA GLU A 89 -4.14 -2.59 -16.93
C GLU A 89 -2.88 -2.70 -16.06
N VAL A 90 -3.06 -2.46 -14.76
CA VAL A 90 -2.01 -2.61 -13.75
C VAL A 90 -2.56 -3.39 -12.56
N ILE A 91 -1.68 -4.14 -11.91
CA ILE A 91 -1.95 -4.79 -10.63
C ILE A 91 -1.23 -3.96 -9.57
N ILE A 92 -1.99 -3.40 -8.64
CA ILE A 92 -1.45 -2.74 -7.45
C ILE A 92 -1.53 -3.69 -6.26
N SER A 93 -0.57 -3.62 -5.36
CA SER A 93 -0.60 -4.40 -4.12
C SER A 93 -0.02 -3.59 -2.97
N ILE A 94 -0.47 -3.96 -1.76
CA ILE A 94 0.04 -3.44 -0.50
C ILE A 94 0.45 -4.59 0.40
N THR A 95 1.55 -4.43 1.12
CA THR A 95 2.05 -5.42 2.08
C THR A 95 2.52 -4.73 3.35
N ASP A 96 2.30 -5.35 4.49
CA ASP A 96 2.85 -4.91 5.77
C ASP A 96 4.27 -5.47 5.93
N GLN A 97 5.04 -4.88 6.83
CA GLN A 97 6.24 -5.54 7.33
C GLN A 97 5.81 -6.52 8.39
N SER A 98 5.53 -7.77 8.02
CA SER A 98 5.26 -8.83 8.99
C SER A 98 6.36 -8.85 10.06
N VAL A 99 6.01 -8.44 11.29
CA VAL A 99 6.90 -8.55 12.45
C VAL A 99 6.76 -9.97 12.99
N GLY A 100 7.49 -10.90 12.34
CA GLY A 100 7.82 -12.20 12.92
C GLY A 100 6.79 -13.31 12.76
N GLY A 101 6.94 -14.09 11.68
CA GLY A 101 6.87 -15.56 11.76
C GLY A 101 5.62 -16.22 12.33
N ALA A 102 4.45 -15.62 12.18
CA ALA A 102 3.17 -16.29 12.41
C ALA A 102 2.22 -15.95 11.26
N GLU A 103 2.48 -16.58 10.12
CA GLU A 103 1.42 -16.89 9.16
C GLU A 103 0.75 -18.19 9.63
N PRO A 104 -0.58 -18.32 9.65
CA PRO A 104 -1.25 -19.60 9.88
C PRO A 104 -0.99 -20.60 8.75
#